data_AF-A0AAE4BVR6-F1
#
_entry.id   AF-A0AAE4BVR6-F1
#
_cell.length_a   1.000
_cell.length_b   1.000
_cell.length_c   1.000
_cell.angle_alpha   90.00
_cell.angle_beta   90.00
_cell.angle_gamma   90.00
#
_symmetry.space_group_name_H-M   'P 1'
#
loop_
_entity.id
_entity.type
_entity.pdbx_description
1 polymer ?
#
loop_
_entity_poly.entity_id
_entity_poly.type
_entity_poly.pdbx_seq_one_letter_code
_entity_poly.pdbx_strand_id
1 'polypeptide(L)'
;MRTAFMQPLHERPWHFFNCTRYGLEQWFREFEAERVRVSENFAPNHSVSWLASECEQALRANVSDEAAERFRETPAGELVDLWRDPSLRGTPLWTDFEKLPQSVQEVGAAGFEFLGRKPAVGRVNVNG
;
A
#
# COMPACT_ATOMS: atom_id res chain seq x y z
N MET A 1 -18.66 2.50 -1.68
CA MET A 1 -17.71 2.88 -2.75
C MET A 1 -16.49 1.99 -2.57
N ARG A 2 -16.13 1.17 -3.57
CA ARG A 2 -14.92 0.33 -3.53
C ARG A 2 -13.97 0.87 -4.58
N THR A 3 -12.81 1.34 -4.17
CA THR A 3 -11.74 1.78 -5.06
C THR A 3 -10.59 0.79 -4.91
N ALA A 4 -10.14 0.18 -6.00
CA ALA A 4 -8.88 -0.54 -6.03
C ALA A 4 -7.83 0.37 -6.67
N PHE A 5 -6.71 0.64 -6.00
CA PHE A 5 -5.44 0.99 -6.65
C PHE A 5 -4.28 0.58 -5.75
N MET A 6 -3.29 -0.09 -6.33
CA MET A 6 -2.16 -0.73 -5.64
C MET A 6 -1.17 0.29 -5.05
N GLN A 7 -1.00 0.18 -3.73
CA GLN A 7 0.28 0.16 -2.99
C GLN A 7 1.07 1.47 -2.80
N PRO A 8 1.97 1.50 -1.77
CA PRO A 8 2.22 2.68 -0.94
C PRO A 8 3.21 3.64 -1.56
N LEU A 9 2.98 4.93 -1.28
CA LEU A 9 3.74 6.06 -1.81
C LEU A 9 5.13 6.18 -1.18
N HIS A 10 6.11 6.37 -2.03
CA HIS A 10 7.50 6.66 -1.73
C HIS A 10 7.67 8.06 -1.07
N GLU A 11 8.53 8.11 -0.04
CA GLU A 11 9.25 9.19 0.66
C GLU A 11 8.82 10.69 0.51
N ARG A 12 8.86 11.44 1.63
CA ARG A 12 8.51 12.89 1.78
C ARG A 12 9.14 13.82 0.71
N PRO A 13 8.53 15.00 0.38
CA PRO A 13 7.39 15.66 1.05
C PRO A 13 6.08 15.76 0.23
N TRP A 14 5.97 15.15 -0.96
CA TRP A 14 4.76 15.27 -1.79
C TRP A 14 4.30 13.93 -2.37
N HIS A 15 2.99 13.72 -2.34
CA HIS A 15 2.34 12.43 -2.41
C HIS A 15 1.46 12.32 -3.67
N PHE A 16 1.77 11.39 -4.58
CA PHE A 16 0.90 11.10 -5.71
C PHE A 16 0.65 9.60 -5.82
N PHE A 17 -0.65 9.23 -5.86
CA PHE A 17 -1.12 7.92 -6.31
C PHE A 17 -0.31 7.47 -7.53
N ASN A 18 0.03 6.18 -7.64
CA ASN A 18 0.56 5.66 -8.90
C ASN A 18 -0.42 6.04 -10.02
N CYS A 19 -0.01 7.02 -10.83
CA CYS A 19 -0.83 7.52 -11.91
C CYS A 19 -0.91 6.43 -12.95
N THR A 20 -2.13 6.00 -13.29
CA THR A 20 -2.30 5.07 -14.40
C THR A 20 -1.77 5.71 -15.68
N ARG A 21 -1.39 4.89 -16.66
CA ARG A 21 -1.11 5.38 -18.01
C ARG A 21 -2.18 6.36 -18.50
N TYR A 22 -3.46 6.00 -18.34
CA TYR A 22 -4.59 6.83 -18.76
C TYR A 22 -4.69 8.13 -17.98
N GLY A 23 -4.46 8.11 -16.67
CA GLY A 23 -4.41 9.33 -15.86
C GLY A 23 -3.29 10.26 -16.31
N LEU A 24 -2.12 9.70 -16.61
CA LEU A 24 -0.94 10.45 -17.05
C LEU A 24 -1.19 11.09 -18.42
N GLU A 25 -1.71 10.32 -19.37
CA GLU A 25 -2.09 10.81 -20.69
C GLU A 25 -3.18 11.88 -20.61
N GLN A 26 -4.15 11.75 -19.69
CA GLN A 26 -5.18 12.77 -19.49
C GLN A 26 -4.64 14.07 -18.88
N TRP A 27 -3.70 13.99 -17.93
CA TRP A 27 -3.06 15.18 -17.35
C TRP A 27 -2.23 15.94 -18.38
N PHE A 28 -1.53 15.22 -19.27
CA PHE A 28 -0.68 15.81 -20.30
C PHE A 28 -1.34 15.84 -21.68
N ARG A 29 -2.68 15.82 -21.75
CA ARG A 29 -3.43 15.79 -23.03
C ARG A 29 -3.19 16.98 -23.96
N GLU A 30 -2.68 18.09 -23.41
CA GLU A 30 -2.34 19.30 -24.18
C GLU A 30 -0.90 19.27 -24.74
N PHE A 31 -0.13 18.23 -24.42
CA PHE A 31 1.24 18.03 -24.90
C PHE A 31 1.28 16.94 -25.98
N GLU A 32 2.22 17.06 -26.92
CA GLU A 32 2.56 15.96 -27.85
C GLU A 32 3.42 14.94 -27.11
N ALA A 33 2.92 13.71 -26.96
CA ALA A 33 3.62 12.66 -26.22
C ALA A 33 4.69 11.98 -27.08
N GLU A 34 5.97 12.22 -26.80
CA GLU A 34 7.08 11.50 -27.46
C GLU A 34 7.16 10.03 -27.01
N ARG A 35 6.97 9.75 -25.71
CA ARG A 35 6.98 8.39 -25.16
C ARG A 35 6.24 8.29 -23.83
N VAL A 36 5.37 7.28 -23.69
CA VAL A 36 4.76 6.89 -22.41
C VAL A 36 5.04 5.41 -22.16
N ARG A 37 5.87 5.11 -21.17
CA ARG A 37 6.33 3.75 -20.85
C ARG A 37 6.61 3.54 -19.36
N VAL A 38 6.74 2.28 -18.95
CA VAL A 38 7.37 1.90 -17.68
C VAL A 38 8.89 2.05 -17.83
N SER A 39 9.50 2.88 -16.99
CA SER A 39 10.97 3.01 -16.91
C SER A 39 11.55 1.80 -16.18
N GLU A 40 12.86 1.59 -16.26
CA GLU A 40 13.53 0.48 -15.55
C GLU A 40 13.27 0.53 -14.05
N ASN A 41 13.33 1.72 -13.45
CA ASN A 41 13.05 1.94 -12.03
C ASN A 41 11.59 1.71 -11.62
N PHE A 42 10.69 1.53 -12.60
CA PHE A 42 9.29 1.19 -12.39
C PHE A 42 9.00 -0.30 -12.71
N ALA A 43 10.04 -1.11 -12.92
CA ALA A 43 9.86 -2.54 -13.10
C ALA A 43 9.37 -3.20 -11.79
N PRO A 44 8.52 -4.25 -11.88
CA PRO A 44 7.98 -4.93 -10.69
C PRO A 44 9.04 -5.40 -9.70
N ASN A 45 10.23 -5.76 -10.19
CA ASN A 45 11.35 -6.20 -9.35
C ASN A 45 11.78 -5.12 -8.34
N HIS A 46 11.73 -3.83 -8.70
CA HIS A 46 12.03 -2.76 -7.76
C HIS A 46 10.99 -2.68 -6.67
N SER A 47 9.70 -2.71 -7.03
CA SER A 47 8.60 -2.62 -6.06
C SER A 47 8.56 -3.82 -5.12
N VAL A 48 8.74 -5.05 -5.64
CA VAL A 48 8.75 -6.28 -4.84
C VAL A 48 9.95 -6.29 -3.90
N SER A 49 11.16 -6.01 -4.39
CA SER A 49 12.37 -6.01 -3.56
C SER A 49 12.35 -4.92 -2.50
N TRP A 50 11.90 -3.70 -2.85
CA TRP A 50 11.75 -2.61 -1.89
C TRP A 50 10.74 -2.96 -0.80
N LEU A 51 9.52 -3.37 -1.18
CA LEU A 51 8.48 -3.67 -0.21
C LEU A 51 8.87 -4.84 0.71
N ALA A 52 9.48 -5.89 0.17
CA ALA A 52 10.00 -6.99 0.98
C ALA A 52 11.06 -6.51 1.98
N SER A 53 11.96 -5.60 1.57
CA SER A 53 12.96 -5.00 2.46
C SER A 53 12.31 -4.17 3.58
N GLU A 54 11.33 -3.32 3.27
CA GLU A 54 10.61 -2.53 4.28
C GLU A 54 9.86 -3.44 5.28
N CYS A 55 9.19 -4.48 4.79
CA CYS A 55 8.49 -5.46 5.62
C CYS A 55 9.44 -6.19 6.58
N GLU A 56 10.57 -6.67 6.09
CA GLU A 56 11.57 -7.37 6.90
C GLU A 56 12.13 -6.45 8.01
N GLN A 57 12.53 -5.22 7.65
CA GLN A 57 13.05 -4.25 8.61
C GLN A 57 12.01 -3.87 9.67
N ALA A 58 10.75 -3.69 9.26
CA ALA A 58 9.66 -3.39 10.17
C ALA A 58 9.43 -4.51 11.18
N LEU A 59 9.39 -5.77 10.74
CA LEU A 59 9.26 -6.94 11.61
C LEU A 59 10.44 -7.04 12.59
N ARG A 60 11.66 -6.84 12.10
CA ARG A 60 12.86 -6.90 12.93
C ARG A 60 12.85 -5.86 14.03
N ALA A 61 12.53 -4.62 13.67
CA ALA A 61 12.58 -3.50 14.61
C ALA A 61 11.42 -3.47 15.62
N ASN A 62 10.26 -4.04 15.27
CA ASN A 62 9.03 -3.84 16.05
C ASN A 62 8.36 -5.14 16.54
N VAL A 63 8.73 -6.31 16.02
CA VAL A 63 8.13 -7.60 16.40
C VAL A 63 9.18 -8.51 17.01
N SER A 64 10.11 -9.03 16.22
CA SER A 64 11.27 -9.83 16.68
C SER A 64 12.20 -10.18 15.51
N ASP A 65 13.44 -10.57 15.85
CA ASP A 65 14.36 -11.17 14.87
C ASP A 65 13.78 -12.46 14.27
N GLU A 66 13.09 -13.28 15.07
CA GLU A 66 12.47 -14.53 14.58
C GLU A 66 11.39 -14.26 13.53
N ALA A 67 10.56 -13.22 13.72
CA ALA A 67 9.54 -12.84 12.74
C ALA A 67 10.18 -12.36 11.43
N ALA A 68 11.26 -11.58 11.52
CA ALA A 68 12.00 -11.10 10.36
C ALA A 68 12.67 -12.24 9.59
N GLU A 69 13.35 -13.17 10.26
CA GLU A 69 13.98 -14.32 9.59
C GLU A 69 12.92 -15.25 8.96
N ARG A 70 11.81 -15.51 9.66
CA ARG A 70 10.70 -16.28 9.08
C ARG A 70 10.20 -15.66 7.77
N PHE A 71 9.99 -14.34 7.76
CA PHE A 71 9.59 -13.63 6.54
C PHE A 71 10.66 -13.72 5.44
N ARG A 72 11.94 -13.55 5.78
CA ARG A 72 13.06 -13.61 4.83
C ARG A 72 13.28 -14.98 4.21
N GLU A 73 13.07 -16.04 4.97
CA GLU A 73 13.23 -17.43 4.54
C GLU A 73 11.99 -17.98 3.80
N THR A 74 10.86 -17.26 3.89
CA THR A 74 9.61 -17.64 3.23
C THR A 74 9.78 -17.69 1.71
N PRO A 75 9.46 -18.82 1.06
CA PRO A 75 9.42 -18.89 -0.39
C PRO A 75 8.37 -17.93 -0.96
N ALA A 76 8.71 -17.19 -2.02
CA ALA A 76 7.76 -16.27 -2.66
C ALA A 76 6.43 -16.96 -3.07
N GLY A 77 6.45 -18.28 -3.32
CA GLY A 77 5.25 -19.07 -3.59
C GLY A 77 4.24 -19.06 -2.44
N GLU A 78 4.69 -19.09 -1.19
CA GLU A 78 3.78 -19.01 -0.02
C GLU A 78 3.04 -17.68 0.04
N LEU A 79 3.72 -16.57 -0.27
CA LEU A 79 3.10 -15.24 -0.34
C LEU A 79 2.03 -15.17 -1.45
N VAL A 80 2.29 -15.83 -2.59
CA VAL A 80 1.32 -15.95 -3.68
C VAL A 80 0.09 -16.74 -3.24
N ASP A 81 0.29 -17.82 -2.47
CA ASP A 81 -0.80 -18.66 -1.98
C ASP A 81 -1.64 -17.94 -0.92
N LEU A 82 -1.02 -17.22 0.01
CA LEU A 82 -1.72 -16.37 1.00
C LEU A 82 -2.64 -15.34 0.32
N TRP A 83 -2.24 -14.80 -0.83
CA TRP A 83 -3.09 -13.89 -1.60
C TRP A 83 -4.31 -14.61 -2.19
N ARG A 84 -4.11 -15.81 -2.74
CA ARG A 84 -5.13 -16.57 -3.47
C ARG A 84 -6.11 -17.29 -2.56
N ASP A 85 -5.68 -17.71 -1.38
CA ASP A 85 -6.48 -18.46 -0.42
C ASP A 85 -6.47 -17.79 0.97
N PRO A 86 -7.56 -17.08 1.32
CA PRO A 86 -7.68 -16.45 2.63
C PRO A 86 -7.63 -17.41 3.82
N SER A 87 -7.93 -18.70 3.63
CA SER A 87 -7.89 -19.69 4.72
C SER A 87 -6.47 -19.93 5.26
N LEU A 88 -5.44 -19.59 4.49
CA LEU A 88 -4.04 -19.75 4.86
C LEU A 88 -3.51 -18.61 5.76
N ARG A 89 -4.29 -17.54 5.95
CA ARG A 89 -3.85 -16.29 6.63
C ARG A 89 -3.83 -16.34 8.16
N GLY A 90 -3.99 -17.54 8.74
CA GLY A 90 -3.91 -17.75 10.19
C GLY A 90 -2.50 -17.91 10.74
N THR A 91 -1.47 -17.84 9.91
CA THR A 91 -0.08 -18.10 10.29
C THR A 91 0.65 -16.81 10.73
N PRO A 92 1.74 -16.93 11.52
CA PRO A 92 2.56 -15.78 11.90
C PRO A 92 3.06 -14.94 10.71
N LEU A 93 3.36 -15.59 9.58
CA LEU A 93 3.75 -14.92 8.32
C LEU A 93 2.75 -13.84 7.88
N TRP A 94 1.46 -14.03 8.17
CA TRP A 94 0.43 -13.02 7.93
C TRP A 94 0.20 -12.13 9.16
N THR A 95 -0.04 -12.73 10.33
CA THR A 95 -0.52 -12.02 11.52
C THR A 95 0.54 -11.15 12.20
N ASP A 96 1.83 -11.37 11.94
CA ASP A 96 2.90 -10.55 12.56
C ASP A 96 2.86 -9.10 12.07
N PHE A 97 2.39 -8.83 10.85
CA PHE A 97 2.19 -7.47 10.36
C PHE A 97 1.11 -6.70 11.12
N GLU A 98 0.12 -7.40 11.69
CA GLU A 98 -0.94 -6.78 12.52
C GLU A 98 -0.41 -6.26 13.86
N LYS A 99 0.77 -6.75 14.29
CA LYS A 99 1.41 -6.35 15.54
C LYS A 99 2.25 -5.07 15.40
N LEU A 100 2.52 -4.63 14.18
CA LEU A 100 3.28 -3.42 13.92
C LEU A 100 2.55 -2.19 14.48
N PRO A 101 3.26 -1.19 15.04
CA PRO A 101 2.67 0.10 15.38
C PRO A 101 2.01 0.73 14.14
N GLN A 102 0.89 1.45 14.34
CA GLN A 102 0.13 2.04 13.24
C GLN A 102 1.00 2.88 12.30
N SER A 103 1.89 3.71 12.85
CA SER A 103 2.80 4.55 12.08
C SER A 103 3.78 3.77 11.20
N VAL A 104 4.07 2.52 11.55
CA VAL A 104 4.92 1.61 10.76
C VAL A 104 4.07 0.88 9.71
N GLN A 105 2.85 0.46 10.06
CA GLN A 105 1.92 -0.13 9.10
C GLN A 105 1.65 0.79 7.91
N GLU A 106 1.56 2.11 8.14
CA GLU A 106 1.34 3.13 7.10
C GLU A 106 2.38 3.12 5.97
N VAL A 107 3.62 2.69 6.25
CA VAL A 107 4.70 2.63 5.25
C VAL A 107 4.44 1.53 4.22
N GLY A 108 3.95 0.37 4.67
CA GLY A 108 3.66 -0.81 3.83
C GLY A 108 2.19 -0.97 3.47
N ALA A 109 1.31 -0.08 3.95
CA ALA A 109 -0.14 -0.26 3.86
C ALA A 109 -0.64 -0.36 2.42
N ALA A 110 -1.53 -1.32 2.17
CA ALA A 110 -2.26 -1.42 0.91
C ALA A 110 -3.43 -0.42 0.79
N GLY A 111 -3.73 0.31 1.87
CA GLY A 111 -4.79 1.32 1.92
C GLY A 111 -5.13 1.73 3.35
N PHE A 112 -6.06 2.68 3.48
CA PHE A 112 -6.59 3.15 4.75
C PHE A 112 -8.10 2.88 4.82
N GLU A 113 -8.57 2.43 5.99
CA GLU A 113 -10.00 2.36 6.28
C GLU A 113 -10.46 3.65 6.97
N PHE A 114 -11.60 4.18 6.54
CA PHE A 114 -12.25 5.32 7.19
C PHE A 114 -13.63 4.91 7.70
N LEU A 115 -13.81 4.97 9.02
CA LEU A 115 -15.11 4.84 9.67
C LEU A 115 -15.52 6.18 10.30
N GLY A 116 -16.54 6.81 9.72
CA GLY A 116 -17.02 8.12 10.16
C GLY A 116 -18.53 8.23 10.18
N ARG A 117 -19.04 9.23 10.89
CA ARG A 117 -20.45 9.63 10.85
C ARG A 117 -20.56 10.99 10.20
N LYS A 118 -21.56 11.16 9.33
CA LYS A 118 -21.91 12.47 8.79
C LYS A 118 -22.43 13.34 9.96
N PRO A 119 -21.94 14.58 10.13
CA PRO A 119 -22.52 15.50 11.10
C PRO A 119 -24.01 15.67 10.81
N ALA A 120 -24.85 15.59 11.84
CA ALA A 120 -26.25 15.98 11.72
C ALA A 120 -26.25 17.48 11.38
N VAL A 121 -26.55 17.83 10.13
CA VAL A 121 -26.69 19.23 9.75
C VAL A 121 -27.86 19.78 10.56
N GLY A 122 -27.57 20.57 11.60
CA GLY A 122 -28.54 21.52 12.11
C GLY A 122 -28.88 22.44 10.95
N ARG A 123 -30.06 22.28 10.35
CA ARG A 123 -30.64 23.30 9.48
C ARG A 123 -30.74 24.55 10.34
N VAL A 124 -29.81 25.48 10.18
CA VAL A 124 -30.02 26.85 10.64
C VAL A 124 -31.17 27.35 9.79
N ASN A 125 -32.38 27.36 10.39
CA ASN A 125 -33.48 28.12 9.84
C ASN A 125 -33.02 29.58 9.84
N VAL A 126 -32.69 30.09 8.66
CA VAL A 126 -32.55 31.52 8.43
C VAL A 126 -33.98 32.06 8.45
N ASN A 127 -34.49 32.38 9.63
CA ASN A 127 -35.74 33.11 9.76
C ASN A 127 -35.44 34.60 9.53
N GLY A 128 -36.02 35.11 8.43
CA GLY A 128 -36.68 36.41 8.30
C GLY A 128 -36.00 37.65 8.85
#